data_AF-A0A497CJX2-F1
#
_entry.id   AF-A0A497CJX2-F1
#
_cell.length_a   1.000
_cell.length_b   1.000
_cell.length_c   1.000
_cell.angle_alpha   90.00
_cell.angle_beta   90.00
_cell.angle_gamma   90.00
#
_symmetry.space_group_name_H-M   'P 1'
#
loop_
_entity.id
_entity.type
_entity.pdbx_description
1 polymer ?
#
loop_
_entity_poly.entity_id
_entity_poly.type
_entity_poly.pdbx_seq_one_letter_code
_entity_poly.pdbx_strand_id
1 'polypeptide(L)'
;MKKLKLISYLIIVASSLLFMQCTHDQELIVGPAGPAGTDGIDGVDGLDGVDVTATCVACHSASHRDPINDAYAMSGHASGTSWARGTSASCALCHNNEGFIDYLSGNFVDDDGFQSADPDGYLVSNAITCTGCHSDHRSFDFENDGNDYALRTLDPVELIIDPTVVIDIRNDSDLLGKSNTCVTCHQPRRSGPTDDGLGTFAITSPYWGPHYGAQSTMLEGIVGALIPGSVGYPGIASATHRTGSSCVTCHMGETTDGTDGSHTWWPTENACITCHTNGAPSEVNGLAADLITLAGLLENVVSQDETVTGIILDDHPQRGTFTILEAEAAWNYLFVNADGSNGIHNPEYAKALIKNSIEALQD
;
A
#
# COMPACT_ATOMS: atom_id res chain seq x y z
N MET A 1 -15.00 -9.06 53.34
CA MET A 1 -15.04 -9.36 51.89
C MET A 1 -15.23 -8.13 50.99
N LYS A 2 -16.16 -7.19 51.25
CA LYS A 2 -16.33 -5.99 50.38
C LYS A 2 -15.12 -5.03 50.38
N LYS A 3 -14.42 -4.85 51.51
CA LYS A 3 -13.26 -3.94 51.63
C LYS A 3 -12.01 -4.45 50.89
N LEU A 4 -11.79 -5.77 50.80
CA LEU A 4 -10.66 -6.35 50.05
C LEU A 4 -10.84 -6.24 48.53
N LYS A 5 -12.08 -6.33 48.04
CA LYS A 5 -12.39 -6.10 46.62
C LYS A 5 -12.15 -4.64 46.22
N LEU A 6 -12.53 -3.69 47.08
CA LEU A 6 -12.28 -2.26 46.84
C LEU A 6 -10.78 -1.94 46.76
N ILE A 7 -9.97 -2.54 47.64
CA ILE A 7 -8.50 -2.38 47.62
C ILE A 7 -7.91 -3.01 46.36
N SER A 8 -8.42 -4.17 45.91
CA SER A 8 -7.94 -4.81 44.68
C SER A 8 -8.27 -4.00 43.43
N TYR A 9 -9.46 -3.39 43.35
CA TYR A 9 -9.82 -2.48 42.26
C TYR A 9 -8.99 -1.19 42.28
N LEU A 10 -8.70 -0.64 43.46
CA LEU A 10 -7.83 0.52 43.61
C LEU A 10 -6.39 0.22 43.19
N ILE A 11 -5.87 -0.97 43.46
CA ILE A 11 -4.54 -1.39 43.02
C ILE A 11 -4.51 -1.55 41.50
N ILE A 12 -5.52 -2.16 40.88
CA ILE A 12 -5.58 -2.29 39.40
C ILE A 12 -5.66 -0.91 38.73
N VAL A 13 -6.47 0.01 39.26
CA VAL A 13 -6.58 1.38 38.73
C VAL A 13 -5.29 2.18 38.97
N ALA A 14 -4.67 2.04 40.14
CA ALA A 14 -3.37 2.67 40.43
C ALA A 14 -2.24 2.09 39.57
N SER A 15 -2.26 0.78 39.28
CA SER A 15 -1.30 0.13 38.38
C SER A 15 -1.52 0.49 36.92
N SER A 16 -2.76 0.72 36.48
CA SER A 16 -3.03 1.23 35.12
C SER A 16 -2.57 2.67 34.93
N LEU A 17 -2.43 3.45 36.02
CA LEU A 17 -1.85 4.80 35.99
C LEU A 17 -0.31 4.77 35.96
N LEU A 18 0.34 3.63 36.21
CA LEU A 18 1.80 3.47 36.08
C LEU A 18 2.25 3.17 34.65
N PHE A 19 1.33 2.87 33.73
CA PHE A 19 1.61 2.63 32.30
C PHE A 19 1.16 3.78 31.40
N MET A 20 0.57 4.83 31.97
CA MET A 20 0.40 6.10 31.26
C MET A 20 1.60 6.99 31.59
N GLN A 21 2.26 7.48 30.54
CA GLN A 21 3.19 8.63 30.50
C GLN A 21 4.71 8.31 30.44
N CYS A 22 5.17 7.92 29.25
CA CYS A 22 6.51 8.30 28.75
C CYS A 22 6.42 9.19 27.49
N THR A 23 5.35 10.00 27.34
CA THR A 23 5.20 10.96 26.24
C THR A 23 5.18 12.42 26.70
N HIS A 24 5.80 12.72 27.84
CA HIS A 24 6.00 14.13 28.22
C HIS A 24 7.35 14.56 27.70
N ASP A 25 7.35 15.60 26.86
CA ASP A 25 8.49 16.50 26.74
C ASP A 25 8.74 17.05 28.16
N GLN A 26 9.55 16.37 28.96
CA GLN A 26 9.99 16.89 30.23
C GLN A 26 10.94 18.04 29.94
N GLU A 27 10.39 19.25 29.89
CA GLU A 27 11.17 20.45 30.10
C GLU A 27 11.76 20.35 31.52
N LEU A 28 13.04 20.01 31.61
CA LEU A 28 13.79 19.89 32.86
C LEU A 28 13.80 21.24 33.57
N ILE A 29 12.85 21.48 34.48
CA ILE A 29 12.94 22.60 35.42
C ILE A 29 13.99 22.22 36.48
N VAL A 30 15.23 22.65 36.24
CA VAL A 30 16.33 22.54 37.20
C VAL A 30 15.98 23.43 38.41
N GLY A 31 15.79 22.81 39.58
CA GLY A 31 15.62 23.54 40.84
C GLY A 31 16.90 24.31 41.22
N PRO A 32 16.81 25.38 42.02
CA PRO A 32 17.99 26.14 42.42
C PRO A 32 19.00 25.26 43.16
N ALA A 33 20.24 25.27 42.69
CA ALA A 33 21.34 24.48 43.26
C ALA A 33 21.56 24.85 44.73
N GLY A 34 21.75 23.83 45.58
CA GLY A 34 22.21 24.02 46.95
C GLY A 34 23.66 24.57 46.98
N PRO A 35 24.11 25.15 48.11
CA PRO A 35 25.47 25.66 48.24
C PRO A 35 26.49 24.52 48.04
N ALA A 36 27.48 24.76 47.18
CA ALA A 36 28.50 23.78 46.81
C ALA A 36 29.37 23.39 48.02
N GLY A 37 29.68 22.09 48.13
CA GLY A 37 30.78 21.62 48.97
C GLY A 37 32.13 21.93 48.30
N THR A 38 33.23 21.80 49.05
CA THR A 38 34.57 21.87 48.46
C THR A 38 34.85 20.63 47.61
N ASP A 39 35.14 20.84 46.32
CA ASP A 39 35.38 19.77 45.35
C ASP A 39 36.71 19.04 45.57
N GLY A 40 36.72 17.75 45.24
CA GLY A 40 37.96 16.98 45.06
C GLY A 40 38.61 17.26 43.71
N ILE A 41 39.78 16.68 43.44
CA ILE A 41 40.35 16.70 42.08
C ILE A 41 39.63 15.61 41.28
N ASP A 42 38.86 16.03 40.27
CA ASP A 42 38.12 15.11 39.41
C ASP A 42 39.07 14.25 38.56
N GLY A 43 38.66 13.00 38.33
CA GLY A 43 39.28 12.14 37.33
C GLY A 43 38.98 12.64 35.91
N VAL A 44 39.66 12.09 34.91
CA VAL A 44 39.26 12.29 33.52
C VAL A 44 38.07 11.38 33.26
N ASP A 45 36.91 11.96 32.97
CA ASP A 45 35.74 11.19 32.57
C ASP A 45 36.02 10.40 31.29
N GLY A 46 35.44 9.20 31.20
CA GLY A 46 35.38 8.48 29.92
C GLY A 46 34.53 9.25 28.92
N LEU A 47 34.61 8.89 27.63
CA LEU A 47 33.63 9.40 26.67
C LEU A 47 32.24 8.91 27.07
N ASP A 48 31.30 9.84 27.23
CA ASP A 48 29.90 9.50 27.42
C ASP A 48 29.42 8.60 26.27
N GLY A 49 28.67 7.54 26.60
CA GLY A 49 27.98 6.74 25.60
C GLY A 49 26.92 7.58 24.86
N VAL A 50 26.54 7.17 23.65
CA VAL A 50 25.46 7.81 22.89
C VAL A 50 24.17 7.79 23.73
N ASP A 51 23.54 8.94 23.92
CA ASP A 51 22.26 9.04 24.65
C ASP A 51 21.14 8.34 23.86
N VAL A 52 20.87 7.09 24.26
CA VAL A 52 19.84 6.24 23.68
C VAL A 52 18.45 6.88 23.82
N THR A 53 18.23 7.71 24.84
CA THR A 53 16.95 8.39 25.09
C THR A 53 16.67 9.45 24.02
N ALA A 54 17.68 10.21 23.62
CA ALA A 54 17.55 11.23 22.57
C ALA A 54 17.19 10.59 21.22
N THR A 55 17.74 9.41 20.92
CA THR A 55 17.46 8.67 19.69
C THR A 55 16.00 8.19 19.64
N CYS A 56 15.47 7.65 20.74
CA CYS A 56 14.07 7.23 20.81
C CYS A 56 13.10 8.41 20.75
N VAL A 57 13.39 9.50 21.48
CA VAL A 57 12.53 10.69 21.53
C VAL A 57 12.43 11.38 20.17
N ALA A 58 13.48 11.31 19.33
CA ALA A 58 13.44 11.87 17.97
C ALA A 58 12.28 11.35 17.11
N CYS A 59 11.84 10.10 17.33
CA CYS A 59 10.71 9.49 16.62
C CYS A 59 9.45 9.37 17.47
N HIS A 60 9.57 9.28 18.80
CA HIS A 60 8.43 9.05 19.70
C HIS A 60 7.87 10.32 20.35
N SER A 61 8.46 11.49 20.10
CA SER A 61 7.93 12.77 20.59
C SER A 61 6.57 13.12 19.97
N ALA A 62 5.80 13.95 20.67
CA ALA A 62 4.57 14.52 20.13
C ALA A 62 4.87 15.39 18.89
N SER A 63 5.95 16.18 18.94
CA SER A 63 6.37 17.02 17.81
C SER A 63 6.69 16.23 16.53
N HIS A 64 7.14 14.98 16.65
CA HIS A 64 7.32 14.08 15.51
C HIS A 64 6.01 13.42 15.07
N ARG A 65 5.19 12.96 16.02
CA ARG A 65 4.01 12.12 15.75
C ARG A 65 2.74 12.89 15.42
N ASP A 66 2.56 14.10 15.93
CA ASP A 66 1.34 14.89 15.71
C ASP A 66 1.14 15.22 14.22
N PRO A 67 2.16 15.69 13.47
CA PRO A 67 2.01 15.89 12.02
C PRO A 67 1.71 14.59 11.26
N ILE A 68 2.22 13.44 11.73
CA ILE A 68 1.93 12.13 11.16
C ILE A 68 0.46 11.74 11.39
N ASN A 69 -0.06 11.97 12.60
CA ASN A 69 -1.46 11.69 12.92
C ASN A 69 -2.41 12.58 12.10
N ASP A 70 -2.06 13.86 11.94
CA ASP A 70 -2.83 14.80 11.11
C ASP A 70 -2.84 14.38 9.64
N ALA A 71 -1.68 14.01 9.09
CA ALA A 71 -1.55 13.48 7.74
C ALA A 71 -2.38 12.20 7.54
N TYR A 72 -2.29 11.26 8.49
CA TYR A 72 -3.07 10.03 8.46
C TYR A 72 -4.58 10.30 8.48
N ALA A 73 -5.06 11.26 9.28
CA ALA A 73 -6.48 11.59 9.35
C ALA A 73 -7.07 12.06 8.01
N MET A 74 -6.24 12.60 7.11
CA MET A 74 -6.63 13.01 5.75
C MET A 74 -6.56 11.87 4.73
N SER A 75 -5.91 10.76 5.06
CA SER A 75 -5.72 9.65 4.15
C SER A 75 -7.01 8.92 3.79
N GLY A 76 -6.99 8.22 2.66
CA GLY A 76 -8.05 7.29 2.27
C GLY A 76 -8.20 6.09 3.22
N HIS A 77 -7.13 5.68 3.93
CA HIS A 77 -7.25 4.60 4.91
C HIS A 77 -8.06 5.04 6.14
N ALA A 78 -7.87 6.27 6.62
CA ALA A 78 -8.60 6.80 7.77
C ALA A 78 -10.02 7.27 7.42
N SER A 79 -10.15 8.03 6.33
CA SER A 79 -11.37 8.77 5.99
C SER A 79 -12.21 8.14 4.87
N GLY A 80 -11.65 7.17 4.15
CA GLY A 80 -12.35 6.47 3.08
C GLY A 80 -13.48 5.58 3.59
N THR A 81 -14.16 4.90 2.68
CA THR A 81 -15.31 4.03 2.98
C THR A 81 -15.06 2.55 2.69
N SER A 82 -13.89 2.22 2.13
CA SER A 82 -13.53 0.85 1.72
C SER A 82 -13.54 -0.13 2.90
N TRP A 83 -13.14 0.35 4.09
CA TRP A 83 -13.18 -0.42 5.32
C TRP A 83 -14.56 -0.98 5.66
N ALA A 84 -15.67 -0.39 5.18
CA ALA A 84 -17.01 -0.90 5.43
C ALA A 84 -17.24 -2.32 4.84
N ARG A 85 -16.34 -2.80 3.96
CA ARG A 85 -16.40 -4.13 3.35
C ARG A 85 -15.66 -5.22 4.15
N GLY A 86 -14.86 -4.86 5.13
CA GLY A 86 -13.92 -5.76 5.82
C GLY A 86 -14.51 -6.71 6.87
N THR A 87 -15.77 -7.13 6.75
CA THR A 87 -16.35 -8.12 7.67
C THR A 87 -16.12 -9.57 7.23
N SER A 88 -15.88 -9.84 5.94
CA SER A 88 -15.53 -11.18 5.46
C SER A 88 -14.02 -11.37 5.41
N ALA A 89 -13.52 -12.59 5.63
CA ALA A 89 -12.09 -12.93 5.57
C ALA A 89 -11.40 -12.36 4.31
N SER A 90 -12.03 -12.60 3.15
CA SER A 90 -11.54 -12.17 1.84
C SER A 90 -11.45 -10.64 1.67
N CYS A 91 -12.21 -9.86 2.42
CA CYS A 91 -12.12 -8.39 2.36
C CYS A 91 -11.29 -7.83 3.52
N ALA A 92 -11.34 -8.51 4.67
CA ALA A 92 -10.76 -8.06 5.93
C ALA A 92 -9.24 -7.95 5.85
N LEU A 93 -8.56 -8.79 5.05
CA LEU A 93 -7.11 -8.69 4.91
C LEU A 93 -6.64 -7.29 4.47
N CYS A 94 -7.44 -6.51 3.74
CA CYS A 94 -7.08 -5.15 3.30
C CYS A 94 -7.97 -4.06 3.90
N HIS A 95 -9.19 -4.41 4.32
CA HIS A 95 -10.23 -3.45 4.69
C HIS A 95 -10.66 -3.57 6.15
N ASN A 96 -9.83 -4.19 6.99
CA ASN A 96 -10.03 -4.31 8.43
C ASN A 96 -8.66 -4.33 9.13
N ASN A 97 -8.49 -3.54 10.19
CA ASN A 97 -7.22 -3.45 10.92
C ASN A 97 -6.81 -4.80 11.52
N GLU A 98 -7.72 -5.46 12.23
CA GLU A 98 -7.48 -6.78 12.81
C GLU A 98 -7.34 -7.82 11.70
N GLY A 99 -8.12 -7.70 10.62
CA GLY A 99 -8.01 -8.56 9.44
C GLY A 99 -6.64 -8.57 8.79
N PHE A 100 -6.01 -7.40 8.65
CA PHE A 100 -4.64 -7.29 8.14
C PHE A 100 -3.61 -7.89 9.11
N ILE A 101 -3.78 -7.64 10.41
CA ILE A 101 -2.90 -8.21 11.45
C ILE A 101 -2.99 -9.74 11.46
N ASP A 102 -4.21 -10.27 11.42
CA ASP A 102 -4.47 -11.71 11.43
C ASP A 102 -3.97 -12.37 10.15
N TYR A 103 -4.14 -11.72 8.99
CA TYR A 103 -3.52 -12.16 7.75
C TYR A 103 -2.01 -12.28 7.91
N LEU A 104 -1.31 -11.22 8.33
CA LEU A 104 0.15 -11.24 8.49
C LEU A 104 0.65 -12.17 9.60
N SER A 105 -0.22 -12.56 10.54
CA SER A 105 0.16 -13.48 11.61
C SER A 105 0.45 -14.91 11.13
N GLY A 106 -0.06 -15.29 9.94
CA GLY A 106 0.05 -16.64 9.39
C GLY A 106 -0.72 -17.70 10.19
N ASN A 107 -1.55 -17.30 11.14
CA ASN A 107 -2.28 -18.23 12.01
C ASN A 107 -3.56 -18.79 11.36
N PHE A 108 -4.01 -18.17 10.27
CA PHE A 108 -5.24 -18.52 9.59
C PHE A 108 -4.97 -18.91 8.14
N VAL A 109 -5.73 -19.88 7.66
CA VAL A 109 -5.71 -20.32 6.26
C VAL A 109 -7.13 -20.40 5.72
N ASP A 110 -7.29 -20.21 4.42
CA ASP A 110 -8.56 -20.43 3.71
C ASP A 110 -8.84 -21.93 3.50
N ASP A 111 -9.95 -22.22 2.82
CA ASP A 111 -10.40 -23.59 2.52
C ASP A 111 -9.39 -24.38 1.66
N ASP A 112 -8.55 -23.69 0.89
CA ASP A 112 -7.52 -24.26 0.02
C ASP A 112 -6.16 -24.37 0.74
N GLY A 113 -6.06 -23.92 1.99
CA GLY A 113 -4.86 -24.00 2.83
C GLY A 113 -3.87 -22.85 2.62
N PHE A 114 -4.26 -21.79 1.92
CA PHE A 114 -3.44 -20.59 1.75
C PHE A 114 -3.67 -19.59 2.87
N GLN A 115 -2.66 -18.78 3.19
CA GLN A 115 -2.72 -17.76 4.23
C GLN A 115 -3.92 -16.81 4.05
N SER A 116 -4.67 -16.58 5.12
CA SER A 116 -5.89 -15.76 5.11
C SER A 116 -5.98 -14.92 6.38
N ALA A 117 -6.89 -13.94 6.40
CA ALA A 117 -7.45 -13.41 7.66
C ALA A 117 -8.41 -14.45 8.29
N ASP A 118 -8.91 -14.20 9.51
CA ASP A 118 -9.92 -15.07 10.17
C ASP A 118 -11.03 -15.53 9.19
N PRO A 119 -11.10 -16.84 8.85
CA PRO A 119 -12.08 -17.39 7.92
C PRO A 119 -13.52 -17.22 8.38
N ASP A 120 -13.76 -17.15 9.70
CA ASP A 120 -15.08 -16.92 10.27
C ASP A 120 -15.53 -15.44 10.13
N GLY A 121 -14.60 -14.55 9.76
CA GLY A 121 -14.83 -13.12 9.55
C GLY A 121 -14.91 -12.31 10.84
N TYR A 122 -15.33 -11.05 10.70
CA TYR A 122 -15.28 -10.06 11.77
C TYR A 122 -16.66 -9.47 12.03
N LEU A 123 -17.02 -9.36 13.33
CA LEU A 123 -18.29 -8.78 13.75
C LEU A 123 -18.41 -7.29 13.42
N VAL A 124 -17.27 -6.59 13.37
CA VAL A 124 -17.16 -5.16 13.11
C VAL A 124 -16.03 -4.94 12.12
N SER A 125 -16.23 -3.98 11.21
CA SER A 125 -15.17 -3.50 10.34
C SER A 125 -14.71 -2.10 10.73
N ASN A 126 -13.42 -1.82 10.54
CA ASN A 126 -12.79 -0.55 10.86
C ASN A 126 -11.69 -0.19 9.85
N ALA A 127 -11.33 1.08 9.84
CA ALA A 127 -10.19 1.58 9.07
C ALA A 127 -8.88 0.90 9.52
N ILE A 128 -7.96 0.69 8.57
CA ILE A 128 -6.57 0.33 8.88
C ILE A 128 -5.98 1.45 9.72
N THR A 129 -5.55 1.15 10.95
CA THR A 129 -5.01 2.13 11.89
C THR A 129 -3.48 2.07 11.94
N CYS A 130 -2.86 2.90 12.79
CA CYS A 130 -1.42 2.89 13.04
C CYS A 130 -0.91 1.47 13.38
N THR A 131 -1.68 0.69 14.16
CA THR A 131 -1.27 -0.65 14.57
C THR A 131 -1.43 -1.70 13.47
N GLY A 132 -2.17 -1.41 12.41
CA GLY A 132 -2.20 -2.27 11.22
C GLY A 132 -0.80 -2.35 10.61
N CYS A 133 -0.21 -1.19 10.30
CA CYS A 133 1.09 -1.10 9.66
C CYS A 133 2.27 -1.18 10.64
N HIS A 134 2.14 -0.67 11.86
CA HIS A 134 3.23 -0.60 12.84
C HIS A 134 3.06 -1.59 14.00
N SER A 135 4.19 -2.10 14.47
CA SER A 135 4.29 -3.04 15.58
C SER A 135 5.52 -2.72 16.44
N ASP A 136 6.39 -3.70 16.68
CA ASP A 136 7.63 -3.56 17.42
C ASP A 136 8.81 -3.44 16.45
N HIS A 137 9.88 -2.76 16.89
CA HIS A 137 11.13 -2.74 16.14
C HIS A 137 11.76 -4.13 16.09
N ARG A 138 12.23 -4.53 14.91
CA ARG A 138 13.02 -5.74 14.71
C ARG A 138 14.41 -5.63 15.33
N SER A 139 14.93 -4.42 15.39
CA SER A 139 16.24 -4.08 15.94
C SER A 139 16.26 -2.65 16.45
N PHE A 140 17.12 -2.39 17.43
CA PHE A 140 17.45 -1.03 17.89
C PHE A 140 18.84 -0.57 17.43
N ASP A 141 19.54 -1.39 16.63
CA ASP A 141 20.79 -1.02 15.97
C ASP A 141 20.49 -0.46 14.56
N PHE A 142 19.89 0.73 14.51
CA PHE A 142 19.45 1.34 13.26
C PHE A 142 20.61 1.70 12.31
N GLU A 143 21.83 1.84 12.82
CA GLU A 143 23.03 2.12 12.01
C GLU A 143 23.41 0.91 11.16
N ASN A 144 23.38 -0.29 11.73
CA ASN A 144 23.77 -1.52 11.04
C ASN A 144 22.58 -2.24 10.38
N ASP A 145 21.41 -2.23 11.02
CA ASP A 145 20.23 -2.97 10.56
C ASP A 145 19.25 -2.13 9.74
N GLY A 146 19.47 -0.81 9.71
CA GLY A 146 18.57 0.17 9.10
C GLY A 146 17.33 0.46 9.94
N ASN A 147 16.68 1.61 9.66
CA ASN A 147 15.43 1.96 10.32
C ASN A 147 14.24 1.26 9.66
N ASP A 148 13.61 0.35 10.40
CA ASP A 148 12.44 -0.41 9.99
C ASP A 148 11.11 0.34 10.22
N TYR A 149 11.16 1.47 10.92
CA TYR A 149 9.98 2.23 11.38
C TYR A 149 8.97 1.37 12.13
N ALA A 150 9.42 0.27 12.75
CA ALA A 150 8.59 -0.75 13.35
C ALA A 150 7.48 -1.27 12.41
N LEU A 151 7.70 -1.30 11.09
CA LEU A 151 6.72 -1.84 10.15
C LEU A 151 6.49 -3.33 10.43
N ARG A 152 5.21 -3.73 10.42
CA ARG A 152 4.76 -5.09 10.74
C ARG A 152 5.30 -6.14 9.77
N THR A 153 5.50 -5.75 8.51
CA THR A 153 6.14 -6.60 7.52
C THR A 153 7.04 -5.77 6.61
N LEU A 154 8.18 -6.37 6.29
CA LEU A 154 9.13 -5.92 5.25
C LEU A 154 9.32 -7.04 4.21
N ASP A 155 8.64 -8.17 4.41
CA ASP A 155 8.89 -9.40 3.66
C ASP A 155 8.36 -9.27 2.23
N PRO A 156 9.02 -9.93 1.26
CA PRO A 156 8.46 -10.09 -0.08
C PRO A 156 7.03 -10.64 -0.05
N VAL A 157 6.20 -10.16 -0.96
CA VAL A 157 4.76 -10.47 -0.97
C VAL A 157 4.44 -11.46 -2.07
N GLU A 158 3.92 -12.62 -1.70
CA GLU A 158 3.25 -13.56 -2.61
C GLU A 158 1.92 -12.97 -3.08
N LEU A 159 1.65 -13.01 -4.39
CA LEU A 159 0.38 -12.48 -4.91
C LEU A 159 -0.80 -13.37 -4.50
N ILE A 160 -1.89 -12.74 -4.09
CA ILE A 160 -3.16 -13.41 -3.74
C ILE A 160 -3.70 -14.21 -4.92
N ILE A 161 -3.52 -13.71 -6.14
CA ILE A 161 -4.03 -14.36 -7.36
C ILE A 161 -3.12 -15.49 -7.85
N ASP A 162 -1.86 -15.51 -7.42
CA ASP A 162 -0.86 -16.53 -7.78
C ASP A 162 0.30 -16.46 -6.77
N PRO A 163 0.32 -17.32 -5.74
CA PRO A 163 1.36 -17.27 -4.71
C PRO A 163 2.74 -17.69 -5.21
N THR A 164 2.85 -18.18 -6.45
CA THR A 164 4.17 -18.46 -7.06
C THR A 164 4.86 -17.20 -7.58
N VAL A 165 4.12 -16.09 -7.71
CA VAL A 165 4.63 -14.79 -8.09
C VAL A 165 4.87 -13.96 -6.84
N VAL A 166 6.11 -13.52 -6.65
CA VAL A 166 6.55 -12.75 -5.48
C VAL A 166 7.00 -11.36 -5.92
N ILE A 167 6.44 -10.33 -5.31
CA ILE A 167 6.86 -8.93 -5.48
C ILE A 167 7.73 -8.51 -4.29
N ASP A 168 8.88 -7.91 -4.59
CA ASP A 168 9.80 -7.38 -3.59
C ASP A 168 10.39 -6.05 -4.03
N ILE A 169 9.86 -4.95 -3.48
CA ILE A 169 10.22 -3.57 -3.83
C ILE A 169 11.50 -3.11 -3.09
N ARG A 170 12.51 -3.99 -3.00
CA ARG A 170 13.85 -3.61 -2.53
C ARG A 170 14.68 -3.06 -3.67
N ASN A 171 15.30 -1.90 -3.43
CA ASN A 171 16.29 -1.28 -4.29
C ASN A 171 17.09 -0.23 -3.48
N ASP A 172 17.95 0.54 -4.13
CA ASP A 172 18.81 1.53 -3.48
C ASP A 172 18.04 2.63 -2.71
N SER A 173 16.78 2.89 -3.07
CA SER A 173 15.89 3.84 -2.38
C SER A 173 15.10 3.22 -1.22
N ASP A 174 15.01 1.89 -1.16
CA ASP A 174 14.25 1.15 -0.14
C ASP A 174 14.94 -0.18 0.21
N LEU A 175 16.13 -0.10 0.78
CA LEU A 175 16.99 -1.26 1.07
C LEU A 175 16.32 -2.34 1.93
N LEU A 176 15.39 -1.94 2.81
CA LEU A 176 14.69 -2.84 3.72
C LEU A 176 13.39 -3.39 3.15
N GLY A 177 12.87 -2.85 2.04
CA GLY A 177 11.59 -3.30 1.47
C GLY A 177 10.38 -2.76 2.22
N LYS A 178 10.45 -1.52 2.72
CA LYS A 178 9.35 -0.86 3.45
C LYS A 178 8.07 -0.80 2.61
N SER A 179 8.22 -0.64 1.30
CA SER A 179 7.13 -0.62 0.33
C SER A 179 6.41 -1.98 0.19
N ASN A 180 7.00 -3.09 0.63
CA ASN A 180 6.33 -4.40 0.61
C ASN A 180 5.08 -4.41 1.49
N THR A 181 5.04 -3.62 2.58
CA THR A 181 3.82 -3.46 3.40
C THR A 181 2.64 -2.92 2.58
N CYS A 182 2.90 -2.07 1.57
CA CYS A 182 1.88 -1.51 0.70
C CYS A 182 1.37 -2.57 -0.30
N VAL A 183 2.30 -3.36 -0.84
CA VAL A 183 2.03 -4.41 -1.83
C VAL A 183 1.06 -5.47 -1.29
N THR A 184 1.12 -5.78 0.01
CA THR A 184 0.21 -6.74 0.66
C THR A 184 -1.26 -6.48 0.33
N CYS A 185 -1.67 -5.20 0.30
CA CYS A 185 -3.04 -4.82 -0.02
C CYS A 185 -3.21 -4.30 -1.45
N HIS A 186 -2.23 -3.55 -1.96
CA HIS A 186 -2.29 -2.87 -3.26
C HIS A 186 -1.90 -3.78 -4.42
N GLN A 187 -2.58 -4.92 -4.50
CA GLN A 187 -2.40 -5.98 -5.48
C GLN A 187 -3.75 -6.47 -6.01
N PRO A 188 -3.81 -7.10 -7.19
CA PRO A 188 -5.06 -7.58 -7.74
C PRO A 188 -5.67 -8.70 -6.90
N ARG A 189 -7.00 -8.82 -6.96
CA ARG A 189 -7.80 -9.85 -6.27
C ARG A 189 -8.44 -10.86 -7.23
N ARG A 190 -8.25 -10.67 -8.53
CA ARG A 190 -8.69 -11.58 -9.60
C ARG A 190 -7.62 -11.66 -10.68
N SER A 191 -7.49 -12.83 -11.29
CA SER A 191 -6.67 -13.03 -12.48
C SER A 191 -7.36 -12.46 -13.72
N GLY A 192 -6.57 -12.25 -14.78
CA GLY A 192 -7.08 -11.88 -16.10
C GLY A 192 -7.94 -12.98 -16.74
N PRO A 193 -8.56 -12.68 -17.89
CA PRO A 193 -9.38 -13.66 -18.60
C PRO A 193 -8.53 -14.85 -19.07
N THR A 194 -9.13 -16.03 -19.12
CA THR A 194 -8.50 -17.26 -19.62
C THR A 194 -9.45 -17.92 -20.60
N ASP A 195 -8.93 -18.31 -21.77
CA ASP A 195 -9.72 -18.99 -22.80
C ASP A 195 -10.41 -20.25 -22.23
N ASP A 196 -11.71 -20.37 -22.47
CA ASP A 196 -12.52 -21.54 -22.09
C ASP A 196 -12.31 -22.78 -22.98
N GLY A 197 -11.39 -22.68 -23.95
CA GLY A 197 -11.08 -23.71 -24.94
C GLY A 197 -11.86 -23.57 -26.24
N LEU A 198 -12.75 -22.57 -26.33
CA LEU A 198 -13.53 -22.23 -27.53
C LEU A 198 -13.08 -20.90 -28.15
N GLY A 199 -12.02 -20.27 -27.63
CA GLY A 199 -11.60 -18.93 -28.02
C GLY A 199 -12.41 -17.83 -27.34
N THR A 200 -13.13 -18.15 -26.26
CA THR A 200 -14.07 -17.23 -25.61
C THR A 200 -13.82 -17.11 -24.11
N PHE A 201 -14.39 -16.06 -23.52
CA PHE A 201 -14.41 -15.83 -22.08
C PHE A 201 -15.78 -15.30 -21.65
N ALA A 202 -16.32 -15.85 -20.55
CA ALA A 202 -17.59 -15.44 -19.99
C ALA A 202 -17.41 -14.49 -18.80
N ILE A 203 -17.80 -13.22 -18.97
CA ILE A 203 -17.92 -12.26 -17.88
C ILE A 203 -19.23 -12.53 -17.14
N THR A 204 -19.13 -13.06 -15.92
CA THR A 204 -20.30 -13.42 -15.09
C THR A 204 -20.62 -12.37 -14.02
N SER A 205 -19.73 -11.40 -13.79
CA SER A 205 -19.86 -10.40 -12.73
C SER A 205 -19.71 -8.98 -13.30
N PRO A 206 -20.57 -8.02 -12.92
CA PRO A 206 -20.40 -6.61 -13.26
C PRO A 206 -19.26 -5.96 -12.46
N TYR A 207 -18.64 -6.72 -11.54
CA TYR A 207 -17.47 -6.32 -10.77
C TYR A 207 -16.22 -7.07 -11.26
N TRP A 208 -16.23 -7.57 -12.49
CA TRP A 208 -15.04 -8.19 -13.09
C TRP A 208 -13.95 -7.14 -13.34
N GLY A 209 -12.69 -7.58 -13.37
CA GLY A 209 -11.51 -6.72 -13.33
C GLY A 209 -10.59 -7.03 -12.15
N PRO A 210 -9.40 -6.41 -12.10
CA PRO A 210 -8.34 -6.76 -11.16
C PRO A 210 -8.61 -6.42 -9.70
N HIS A 211 -9.72 -5.72 -9.39
CA HIS A 211 -9.94 -4.94 -8.17
C HIS A 211 -9.21 -3.60 -8.21
N TYR A 212 -9.86 -2.55 -7.70
CA TYR A 212 -9.26 -1.23 -7.62
C TYR A 212 -8.07 -1.26 -6.67
N GLY A 213 -6.99 -0.57 -7.03
CA GLY A 213 -5.77 -0.56 -6.23
C GLY A 213 -4.76 -1.65 -6.60
N ALA A 214 -4.69 -2.05 -7.87
CA ALA A 214 -3.70 -3.02 -8.35
C ALA A 214 -2.33 -2.37 -8.69
N GLN A 215 -1.89 -1.39 -7.88
CA GLN A 215 -0.70 -0.56 -8.17
C GLN A 215 0.59 -1.36 -8.26
N SER A 216 0.78 -2.32 -7.34
CA SER A 216 2.03 -3.08 -7.27
C SER A 216 2.33 -3.85 -8.56
N THR A 217 1.31 -4.49 -9.15
CA THR A 217 1.46 -5.25 -10.39
C THR A 217 1.64 -4.37 -11.61
N MET A 218 1.09 -3.15 -11.62
CA MET A 218 1.37 -2.17 -12.68
C MET A 218 2.83 -1.72 -12.61
N LEU A 219 3.29 -1.32 -11.42
CA LEU A 219 4.68 -0.94 -11.15
C LEU A 219 5.66 -2.05 -11.54
N GLU A 220 5.32 -3.30 -11.20
CA GLU A 220 6.13 -4.49 -11.52
C GLU A 220 6.06 -4.88 -13.01
N GLY A 221 5.05 -4.44 -13.76
CA GLY A 221 4.89 -4.74 -15.19
C GLY A 221 4.33 -6.14 -15.47
N ILE A 222 3.38 -6.60 -14.65
CA ILE A 222 2.76 -7.93 -14.74
C ILE A 222 1.22 -7.83 -14.70
N VAL A 223 0.54 -8.96 -14.89
CA VAL A 223 -0.94 -9.13 -14.82
C VAL A 223 -1.75 -8.49 -15.96
N GLY A 224 -1.18 -7.54 -16.71
CA GLY A 224 -1.77 -7.11 -17.99
C GLY A 224 -1.74 -8.23 -19.03
N ALA A 225 -2.74 -8.25 -19.91
CA ALA A 225 -2.79 -9.16 -21.05
C ALA A 225 -1.83 -8.69 -22.14
N LEU A 226 -0.82 -9.52 -22.46
CA LEU A 226 0.25 -9.18 -23.40
C LEU A 226 -0.17 -9.43 -24.86
N ILE A 227 -1.16 -8.67 -25.32
CA ILE A 227 -1.68 -8.73 -26.68
C ILE A 227 -0.56 -8.36 -27.69
N PRO A 228 -0.29 -9.20 -28.71
CA PRO A 228 0.66 -8.86 -29.77
C PRO A 228 0.25 -7.57 -30.50
N GLY A 229 1.21 -6.68 -30.74
CA GLY A 229 0.96 -5.42 -31.44
C GLY A 229 2.25 -4.70 -31.81
N SER A 230 2.13 -3.44 -32.22
CA SER A 230 3.25 -2.61 -32.69
C SER A 230 4.19 -2.14 -31.58
N VAL A 231 3.73 -2.15 -30.32
CA VAL A 231 4.51 -1.72 -29.16
C VAL A 231 4.99 -2.92 -28.37
N GLY A 232 6.30 -3.01 -28.13
CA GLY A 232 6.89 -4.03 -27.28
C GLY A 232 6.63 -3.77 -25.79
N TYR A 233 6.48 -4.84 -25.01
CA TYR A 233 6.37 -4.76 -23.56
C TYR A 233 7.75 -4.64 -22.91
N PRO A 234 7.93 -3.77 -21.89
CA PRO A 234 9.15 -3.75 -21.09
C PRO A 234 9.31 -5.06 -20.28
N GLY A 235 10.49 -5.25 -19.72
CA GLY A 235 10.75 -6.40 -18.85
C GLY A 235 10.02 -6.30 -17.51
N ILE A 236 9.80 -7.45 -16.87
CA ILE A 236 9.28 -7.50 -15.51
C ILE A 236 10.26 -6.77 -14.58
N ALA A 237 9.71 -5.99 -13.64
CA ALA A 237 10.43 -5.17 -12.67
C ALA A 237 11.37 -4.12 -13.28
N SER A 238 11.27 -3.82 -14.58
CA SER A 238 12.26 -2.99 -15.27
C SER A 238 11.93 -1.49 -15.31
N ALA A 239 10.76 -1.07 -14.80
CA ALA A 239 10.37 0.33 -14.82
C ALA A 239 11.37 1.18 -14.02
N THR A 240 11.72 2.37 -14.52
CA THR A 240 12.62 3.28 -13.79
C THR A 240 12.06 3.68 -12.42
N HIS A 241 10.74 3.86 -12.32
CA HIS A 241 10.09 4.14 -11.02
C HIS A 241 10.15 2.94 -10.05
N ARG A 242 10.32 1.72 -10.56
CA ARG A 242 10.45 0.50 -9.76
C ARG A 242 11.89 0.20 -9.33
N THR A 243 12.85 0.57 -10.18
CA THR A 243 14.28 0.28 -9.96
C THR A 243 15.02 1.43 -9.28
N GLY A 244 14.61 2.67 -9.50
CA GLY A 244 15.21 3.87 -8.91
C GLY A 244 14.36 4.59 -7.86
N SER A 245 13.18 4.08 -7.54
CA SER A 245 12.28 4.63 -6.51
C SER A 245 11.45 3.53 -5.86
N SER A 246 10.57 3.89 -4.93
CA SER A 246 9.70 2.98 -4.20
C SER A 246 8.37 3.65 -3.86
N CYS A 247 7.40 2.90 -3.32
CA CYS A 247 6.12 3.45 -2.92
C CYS A 247 6.31 4.56 -1.88
N VAL A 248 7.15 4.30 -0.86
CA VAL A 248 7.40 5.26 0.23
C VAL A 248 8.18 6.48 -0.24
N THR A 249 9.03 6.36 -1.27
CA THR A 249 9.80 7.48 -1.81
C THR A 249 8.90 8.54 -2.45
N CYS A 250 7.83 8.12 -3.15
CA CYS A 250 6.90 9.05 -3.79
C CYS A 250 5.76 9.47 -2.84
N HIS A 251 5.10 8.48 -2.21
CA HIS A 251 3.86 8.70 -1.47
C HIS A 251 4.07 9.13 -0.01
N MET A 252 5.24 8.87 0.56
CA MET A 252 5.56 9.22 1.95
C MET A 252 6.73 10.22 2.05
N GLY A 253 6.97 10.97 0.96
CA GLY A 253 7.96 12.05 0.94
C GLY A 253 7.59 13.22 1.86
N GLU A 254 8.50 14.19 1.97
CA GLU A 254 8.24 15.43 2.69
C GLU A 254 7.08 16.20 2.07
N THR A 255 6.13 16.62 2.90
CA THR A 255 4.96 17.36 2.43
C THR A 255 5.33 18.73 1.86
N THR A 256 4.65 19.13 0.80
CA THR A 256 4.77 20.44 0.17
C THR A 256 3.95 21.51 0.90
N ASP A 257 2.76 21.15 1.37
CA ASP A 257 1.81 22.10 1.98
C ASP A 257 0.98 21.55 3.15
N GLY A 258 1.28 20.33 3.60
CA GLY A 258 0.55 19.59 4.62
C GLY A 258 -0.55 18.67 4.08
N THR A 259 -0.83 18.65 2.78
CA THR A 259 -1.93 17.87 2.17
C THR A 259 -1.47 16.69 1.31
N ASP A 260 -0.16 16.57 1.09
CA ASP A 260 0.51 15.48 0.38
C ASP A 260 1.62 14.85 1.23
N GLY A 261 2.24 13.77 0.74
CA GLY A 261 3.35 13.10 1.40
C GLY A 261 3.00 12.52 2.77
N SER A 262 4.03 12.19 3.56
CA SER A 262 3.87 11.63 4.91
C SER A 262 2.83 10.49 4.93
N HIS A 263 1.88 10.51 5.86
CA HIS A 263 0.81 9.53 5.99
C HIS A 263 -0.49 9.96 5.30
N THR A 264 -0.47 10.99 4.45
CA THR A 264 -1.58 11.21 3.49
C THR A 264 -1.54 10.16 2.38
N TRP A 265 -0.33 9.63 2.12
CA TRP A 265 0.03 8.77 0.99
C TRP A 265 -0.25 9.38 -0.38
N TRP A 266 -0.36 10.70 -0.47
CA TRP A 266 -0.39 11.37 -1.76
C TRP A 266 1.02 11.67 -2.25
N PRO A 267 1.38 11.39 -3.52
CA PRO A 267 2.66 11.76 -4.06
C PRO A 267 2.94 13.25 -3.92
N THR A 268 4.21 13.57 -3.63
CA THR A 268 4.67 14.95 -3.51
C THR A 268 5.32 15.41 -4.81
N GLU A 269 5.17 16.69 -5.17
CA GLU A 269 5.89 17.24 -6.33
C GLU A 269 7.42 17.16 -6.13
N ASN A 270 7.88 17.32 -4.89
CA ASN A 270 9.29 17.23 -4.51
C ASN A 270 9.92 15.86 -4.82
N ALA A 271 9.16 14.77 -4.67
CA ALA A 271 9.63 13.43 -5.04
C ALA A 271 9.90 13.33 -6.56
N CYS A 272 9.06 13.94 -7.39
CA CYS A 272 9.19 13.91 -8.85
C CYS A 272 10.42 14.67 -9.33
N ILE A 273 10.62 15.90 -8.85
CA ILE A 273 11.69 16.80 -9.35
C ILE A 273 13.11 16.38 -8.95
N THR A 274 13.24 15.41 -8.04
CA THR A 274 14.52 14.77 -7.72
C THR A 274 15.13 14.08 -8.95
N CYS A 275 14.31 13.49 -9.81
CA CYS A 275 14.73 12.84 -11.06
C CYS A 275 14.27 13.60 -12.31
N HIS A 276 13.13 14.28 -12.25
CA HIS A 276 12.57 15.09 -13.35
C HIS A 276 13.01 16.56 -13.22
N THR A 277 14.26 16.84 -13.55
CA THR A 277 14.87 18.17 -13.33
C THR A 277 14.24 19.32 -14.12
N ASN A 278 13.41 19.01 -15.12
CA ASN A 278 12.66 19.99 -15.91
C ASN A 278 11.20 20.17 -15.45
N GLY A 279 10.86 19.66 -14.25
CA GLY A 279 9.52 19.63 -13.70
C GLY A 279 8.85 18.27 -13.86
N ALA A 280 7.91 17.96 -12.96
CA ALA A 280 7.11 16.74 -13.01
C ALA A 280 6.23 16.74 -14.29
N PRO A 281 6.25 15.66 -15.09
CA PRO A 281 5.32 15.52 -16.20
C PRO A 281 3.87 15.53 -15.69
N SER A 282 2.98 16.25 -16.37
CA SER A 282 1.56 16.30 -16.01
C SER A 282 0.80 15.03 -16.37
N GLU A 283 1.35 14.22 -17.28
CA GLU A 283 0.73 13.00 -17.80
C GLU A 283 1.76 12.06 -18.43
N VAL A 284 1.36 10.80 -18.58
CA VAL A 284 2.02 9.86 -19.49
C VAL A 284 1.58 10.20 -20.92
N ASN A 285 2.50 10.75 -21.71
CA ASN A 285 2.22 11.27 -23.05
C ASN A 285 1.47 10.26 -23.93
N GLY A 286 0.27 10.66 -24.37
CA GLY A 286 -0.62 9.94 -25.29
C GLY A 286 -1.58 8.96 -24.62
N LEU A 287 -1.32 8.55 -23.37
CA LEU A 287 -2.09 7.48 -22.73
C LEU A 287 -3.56 7.84 -22.52
N ALA A 288 -3.87 9.08 -22.12
CA ALA A 288 -5.26 9.50 -21.90
C ALA A 288 -6.08 9.47 -23.20
N ALA A 289 -5.50 9.89 -24.33
CA ALA A 289 -6.16 9.84 -25.63
C ALA A 289 -6.35 8.40 -26.12
N ASP A 290 -5.36 7.54 -25.88
CA ASP A 290 -5.43 6.12 -26.20
C ASP A 290 -6.50 5.41 -25.34
N LEU A 291 -6.60 5.72 -24.04
CA LEU A 291 -7.66 5.19 -23.17
C LEU A 291 -9.06 5.56 -23.65
N ILE A 292 -9.27 6.82 -24.05
CA ILE A 292 -10.55 7.27 -24.63
C ILE A 292 -10.85 6.50 -25.93
N THR A 293 -9.84 6.29 -26.76
CA THR A 293 -9.99 5.53 -28.01
C THR A 293 -10.37 4.07 -27.73
N LEU A 294 -9.67 3.42 -26.78
CA LEU A 294 -9.95 2.04 -26.40
C LEU A 294 -11.34 1.90 -25.77
N ALA A 295 -11.74 2.82 -24.89
CA ALA A 295 -13.08 2.84 -24.32
C ALA A 295 -14.15 2.84 -25.43
N GLY A 296 -14.04 3.73 -26.41
CA GLY A 296 -14.96 3.79 -27.54
C GLY A 296 -15.00 2.52 -28.38
N LEU A 297 -13.87 1.80 -28.54
CA LEU A 297 -13.87 0.50 -29.21
C LEU A 297 -14.60 -0.57 -28.38
N LEU A 298 -14.34 -0.61 -27.07
CA LEU A 298 -14.94 -1.57 -26.15
C LEU A 298 -16.46 -1.37 -25.99
N GLU A 299 -16.96 -0.14 -26.10
CA GLU A 299 -18.40 0.15 -26.14
C GLU A 299 -19.12 -0.46 -27.36
N ASN A 300 -18.39 -0.77 -28.44
CA ASN A 300 -18.94 -1.34 -29.66
C ASN A 300 -18.78 -2.87 -29.76
N VAL A 301 -18.06 -3.52 -28.83
CA VAL A 301 -17.91 -4.98 -28.79
C VAL A 301 -19.28 -5.63 -28.51
N VAL A 302 -19.61 -6.69 -29.23
CA VAL A 302 -20.90 -7.40 -29.11
C VAL A 302 -20.67 -8.81 -28.57
N SER A 303 -21.50 -9.25 -27.62
CA SER A 303 -21.42 -10.62 -27.09
C SER A 303 -21.67 -11.67 -28.17
N GLN A 304 -21.15 -12.87 -27.97
CA GLN A 304 -21.26 -14.00 -28.90
C GLN A 304 -22.71 -14.42 -29.19
N ASP A 305 -23.65 -14.12 -28.29
CA ASP A 305 -25.09 -14.37 -28.44
C ASP A 305 -25.88 -13.13 -28.93
N GLU A 306 -25.18 -12.04 -29.25
CA GLU A 306 -25.71 -10.76 -29.71
C GLU A 306 -26.70 -10.08 -28.75
N THR A 307 -26.74 -10.49 -27.47
CA THR A 307 -27.66 -9.91 -26.47
C THR A 307 -27.11 -8.69 -25.76
N VAL A 308 -25.79 -8.47 -25.82
CA VAL A 308 -25.10 -7.36 -25.14
C VAL A 308 -24.20 -6.64 -26.14
N THR A 309 -24.28 -5.31 -26.13
CA THR A 309 -23.38 -4.41 -26.85
C THR A 309 -22.64 -3.55 -25.83
N GLY A 310 -21.32 -3.46 -25.99
CA GLY A 310 -20.39 -2.88 -25.04
C GLY A 310 -19.89 -3.92 -24.04
N ILE A 311 -18.65 -4.39 -24.19
CA ILE A 311 -17.99 -5.21 -23.15
C ILE A 311 -17.62 -4.35 -21.93
N ILE A 312 -17.32 -3.07 -22.16
CA ILE A 312 -17.19 -2.01 -21.16
C ILE A 312 -18.17 -0.90 -21.52
N LEU A 313 -18.97 -0.44 -20.55
CA LEU A 313 -19.86 0.73 -20.65
C LEU A 313 -19.70 1.56 -19.38
N ASP A 314 -19.54 2.88 -19.53
CA ASP A 314 -19.34 3.81 -18.41
C ASP A 314 -18.25 3.32 -17.43
N ASP A 315 -17.13 2.81 -17.94
CA ASP A 315 -16.01 2.21 -17.17
C ASP A 315 -16.34 0.91 -16.41
N HIS A 316 -17.48 0.27 -16.67
CA HIS A 316 -17.90 -0.96 -16.01
C HIS A 316 -18.03 -2.13 -16.99
N PRO A 317 -17.58 -3.35 -16.60
CA PRO A 317 -17.74 -4.52 -17.42
C PRO A 317 -19.18 -4.99 -17.50
N GLN A 318 -19.57 -5.42 -18.69
CA GLN A 318 -20.88 -5.98 -18.95
C GLN A 318 -20.82 -7.50 -18.94
N ARG A 319 -21.86 -8.13 -18.39
CA ARG A 319 -21.98 -9.58 -18.41
C ARG A 319 -22.23 -10.06 -19.83
N GLY A 320 -21.56 -11.11 -20.24
CA GLY A 320 -21.69 -11.68 -21.58
C GLY A 320 -20.57 -12.67 -21.86
N THR A 321 -20.68 -13.37 -22.98
CA THR A 321 -19.57 -14.16 -23.51
C THR A 321 -18.97 -13.38 -24.67
N PHE A 322 -17.66 -13.19 -24.67
CA PHE A 322 -16.92 -12.43 -25.67
C PHE A 322 -15.75 -13.28 -26.17
N THR A 323 -15.12 -12.88 -27.27
CA THR A 323 -13.85 -13.53 -27.66
C THR A 323 -12.80 -13.28 -26.59
N ILE A 324 -11.83 -14.18 -26.47
CA ILE A 324 -10.75 -14.02 -25.51
C ILE A 324 -9.97 -12.72 -25.75
N LEU A 325 -9.74 -12.35 -27.02
CA LEU A 325 -9.03 -11.12 -27.38
C LEU A 325 -9.78 -9.85 -26.94
N GLU A 326 -11.10 -9.80 -27.14
CA GLU A 326 -11.94 -8.69 -26.65
C GLU A 326 -11.90 -8.59 -25.12
N ALA A 327 -11.95 -9.72 -24.43
CA ALA A 327 -11.85 -9.77 -22.98
C ALA A 327 -10.46 -9.32 -22.49
N GLU A 328 -9.38 -9.71 -23.16
CA GLU A 328 -8.02 -9.27 -22.84
C GLU A 328 -7.85 -7.75 -23.03
N ALA A 329 -8.41 -7.19 -24.10
CA ALA A 329 -8.41 -5.74 -24.33
C ALA A 329 -9.21 -5.00 -23.25
N ALA A 330 -10.38 -5.52 -22.87
CA ALA A 330 -11.20 -5.00 -21.78
C ALA A 330 -10.47 -5.08 -20.42
N TRP A 331 -9.74 -6.17 -20.18
CA TRP A 331 -8.93 -6.35 -18.98
C TRP A 331 -7.84 -5.30 -18.88
N ASN A 332 -7.11 -5.06 -19.97
CA ASN A 332 -6.06 -4.03 -20.02
C ASN A 332 -6.59 -2.64 -19.73
N TYR A 333 -7.76 -2.28 -20.28
CA TYR A 333 -8.45 -1.03 -19.97
C TYR A 333 -8.77 -0.91 -18.47
N LEU A 334 -9.44 -1.92 -17.91
CA LEU A 334 -9.80 -1.96 -16.50
C LEU A 334 -8.57 -1.92 -15.59
N PHE A 335 -7.48 -2.59 -15.97
CA PHE A 335 -6.26 -2.66 -15.18
C PHE A 335 -5.51 -1.32 -15.12
N VAL A 336 -5.34 -0.64 -16.24
CA VAL A 336 -4.72 0.69 -16.26
C VAL A 336 -5.55 1.71 -15.47
N ASN A 337 -6.89 1.63 -15.54
CA ASN A 337 -7.77 2.48 -14.75
C ASN A 337 -7.75 2.12 -13.25
N ALA A 338 -7.74 0.83 -12.91
CA ALA A 338 -7.74 0.35 -11.53
C ALA A 338 -6.43 0.62 -10.78
N ASP A 339 -5.31 0.75 -11.50
CA ASP A 339 -4.05 1.25 -10.98
C ASP A 339 -4.17 2.70 -10.45
N GLY A 340 -4.96 3.54 -11.13
CA GLY A 340 -5.29 4.89 -10.67
C GLY A 340 -4.13 5.90 -10.74
N SER A 341 -2.96 5.52 -11.24
CA SER A 341 -1.81 6.43 -11.39
C SER A 341 -1.79 7.14 -12.75
N ASN A 342 -2.77 6.90 -13.63
CA ASN A 342 -2.74 7.32 -15.02
C ASN A 342 -1.47 6.83 -15.74
N GLY A 343 -1.06 5.59 -15.45
CA GLY A 343 0.12 4.93 -16.01
C GLY A 343 1.46 5.38 -15.44
N ILE A 344 1.50 6.30 -14.48
CA ILE A 344 2.76 6.80 -13.90
C ILE A 344 3.58 5.67 -13.28
N HIS A 345 2.97 4.67 -12.64
CA HIS A 345 3.74 3.57 -12.04
C HIS A 345 4.62 2.84 -13.05
N ASN A 346 4.13 2.61 -14.28
CA ASN A 346 4.92 2.01 -15.35
C ASN A 346 4.49 2.54 -16.73
N PRO A 347 5.03 3.71 -17.16
CA PRO A 347 4.53 4.41 -18.34
C PRO A 347 4.66 3.62 -19.64
N GLU A 348 5.75 2.88 -19.81
CA GLU A 348 5.98 2.08 -21.01
C GLU A 348 5.04 0.88 -21.07
N TYR A 349 4.84 0.19 -19.95
CA TYR A 349 3.94 -0.95 -19.86
C TYR A 349 2.48 -0.55 -20.07
N ALA A 350 2.00 0.49 -19.38
CA ALA A 350 0.64 0.99 -19.52
C ALA A 350 0.35 1.40 -20.98
N LYS A 351 1.28 2.09 -21.64
CA LYS A 351 1.14 2.46 -23.06
C LYS A 351 1.10 1.24 -23.97
N ALA A 352 1.97 0.25 -23.75
CA ALA A 352 1.96 -0.98 -24.56
C ALA A 352 0.64 -1.74 -24.42
N LEU A 353 0.11 -1.88 -23.20
CA LEU A 353 -1.17 -2.53 -22.93
C LEU A 353 -2.32 -1.87 -23.68
N ILE A 354 -2.44 -0.54 -23.58
CA ILE A 354 -3.57 0.17 -24.22
C ILE A 354 -3.40 0.19 -25.73
N LYS A 355 -2.20 0.49 -26.24
CA LYS A 355 -1.98 0.62 -27.69
C LYS A 355 -2.17 -0.69 -28.44
N ASN A 356 -1.64 -1.79 -27.93
CA ASN A 356 -1.82 -3.09 -28.57
C ASN A 356 -3.28 -3.58 -28.47
N SER A 357 -4.00 -3.23 -27.39
CA SER A 357 -5.44 -3.50 -27.28
C SER A 357 -6.25 -2.74 -28.34
N ILE A 358 -5.91 -1.48 -28.63
CA ILE A 358 -6.57 -0.70 -29.69
C ILE A 358 -6.34 -1.35 -31.05
N GLU A 359 -5.09 -1.68 -31.38
CA GLU A 359 -4.73 -2.32 -32.65
C GLU A 359 -5.48 -3.63 -32.84
N ALA A 360 -5.52 -4.48 -31.81
CA ALA A 360 -6.22 -5.76 -31.85
C ALA A 360 -7.74 -5.66 -32.06
N LEU A 361 -8.38 -4.55 -31.67
CA LEU A 361 -9.82 -4.33 -31.88
C LEU A 361 -10.14 -3.60 -33.18
N GLN A 362 -9.13 -3.13 -33.92
CA GLN A 362 -9.28 -2.45 -35.21
C GLN A 362 -8.94 -3.32 -36.41
N ASP A 363 -8.27 -4.46 -36.18
CA ASP A 363 -8.00 -5.51 -37.16
C ASP A 363 -9.26 -6.34 -37.48
#